data_AF-A0A7V8Y7J5-F1
#
_entry.id   AF-A0A7V8Y7J5-F1
#
_cell.length_a   1.000
_cell.length_b   1.000
_cell.length_c   1.000
_cell.angle_alpha   90.00
_cell.angle_beta   90.00
_cell.angle_gamma   90.00
#
_symmetry.space_group_name_H-M   'P 1'
#
loop_
_entity.id
_entity.type
_entity.pdbx_description
1 polymer ?
#
loop_
_entity_poly.entity_id
_entity_poly.type
_entity_poly.pdbx_seq_one_letter_code
_entity_poly.pdbx_strand_id
1 'polypeptide(L)' 'MKGNRSRNEDGRLCDTRDDKHVGTLEKQYGRDFGVRSDMHVGTLLEKTGMASVNDLINSGNGKKKV' A
#
# COMPACT_ATOMS: atom_id res chain seq x y z
N MET A 1 6.75 15.20 -17.26
CA MET A 1 6.88 15.74 -15.88
C MET A 1 7.10 14.56 -14.94
N LYS A 2 8.14 14.56 -14.09
CA LYS A 2 8.35 13.51 -13.08
C LYS A 2 7.48 13.86 -11.85
N GLY A 3 6.66 12.93 -11.36
CA GLY A 3 5.84 13.15 -10.16
C GLY A 3 6.66 13.20 -8.87
N ASN A 4 6.04 13.55 -7.74
CA ASN A 4 6.70 13.78 -6.44
C ASN A 4 7.25 12.51 -5.74
N ARG A 5 7.13 11.31 -6.35
CA ARG A 5 7.65 10.08 -5.76
C ARG A 5 9.07 9.80 -6.27
N SER A 6 9.96 9.53 -5.31
CA SER A 6 11.32 9.08 -5.58
C SER A 6 11.33 7.77 -6.38
N ARG A 7 12.39 7.58 -7.16
CA ARG A 7 12.63 6.39 -7.97
C ARG A 7 13.85 5.64 -7.43
N ASN A 8 13.89 4.33 -7.66
CA ASN A 8 15.04 3.50 -7.36
C ASN A 8 16.16 3.70 -8.40
N GLU A 9 17.29 3.02 -8.23
CA GLU A 9 18.46 3.11 -9.11
C GLU A 9 18.13 2.72 -10.56
N ASP A 10 17.21 1.77 -10.76
CA ASP A 10 16.69 1.37 -12.09
C ASP A 10 15.67 2.36 -12.68
N GLY A 11 15.35 3.46 -11.99
CA GLY A 11 14.42 4.48 -12.45
C GLY A 11 12.93 4.12 -12.30
N ARG A 12 12.57 3.02 -11.63
CA ARG A 12 11.19 2.67 -11.26
C ARG A 12 10.74 3.42 -10.01
N LEU A 13 9.44 3.62 -9.82
CA LEU A 13 8.94 4.24 -8.59
C LEU A 13 9.29 3.36 -7.39
N CYS A 14 9.76 3.96 -6.30
CA CYS A 14 10.01 3.23 -5.07
C CYS A 14 8.71 2.65 -4.50
N ASP A 15 8.76 1.39 -4.10
CA ASP A 15 7.68 0.72 -3.40
C ASP A 15 7.43 1.32 -2.02
N THR A 16 6.25 1.01 -1.49
CA THR A 16 5.93 1.40 -0.12
C THR A 16 6.67 0.47 0.83
N ARG A 17 7.33 1.02 1.85
CA ARG A 17 8.05 0.21 2.83
C ARG A 17 7.13 -0.80 3.52
N ASP A 18 7.61 -2.02 3.66
CA ASP A 18 6.86 -3.14 4.24
C ASP A 18 6.55 -2.92 5.72
N ASP A 19 7.45 -2.27 6.45
CA ASP A 19 7.32 -1.95 7.89
C ASP A 19 6.32 -0.82 8.19
N LYS A 20 5.76 -0.18 7.17
CA LYS A 20 4.70 0.81 7.35
C LYS A 20 3.46 0.15 7.98
N HIS A 21 2.81 0.83 8.91
CA HIS A 21 1.54 0.39 9.46
C HIS A 21 0.37 0.53 8.46
N VAL A 22 -0.50 -0.47 8.40
CA VAL A 22 -1.70 -0.50 7.56
C VAL A 22 -2.64 0.66 7.91
N GLY A 23 -2.76 1.04 9.18
CA GLY A 23 -3.59 2.20 9.57
C GLY A 23 -3.16 3.52 8.90
N THR A 24 -1.86 3.69 8.63
CA THR A 24 -1.37 4.85 7.86
C THR A 24 -1.71 4.70 6.38
N LEU A 25 -1.65 3.47 5.84
CA LEU A 25 -2.03 3.17 4.46
C LEU A 25 -3.52 3.44 4.22
N GLU A 26 -4.38 2.95 5.12
CA GLU A 26 -5.82 3.15 5.11
C GLU A 26 -6.21 4.63 5.11
N LYS A 27 -5.58 5.44 5.97
CA LYS A 27 -5.79 6.89 6.00
C LYS A 27 -5.35 7.57 4.71
N GLN A 28 -4.19 7.18 4.17
CA GLN A 28 -3.64 7.79 2.96
C GLN A 28 -4.52 7.51 1.73
N TYR A 29 -5.07 6.31 1.63
CA TYR A 29 -5.85 5.88 0.45
C TYR A 29 -7.36 5.89 0.68
N GLY A 30 -7.83 6.32 1.85
CA GLY A 30 -9.26 6.35 2.19
C GLY A 30 -9.91 4.97 2.12
N ARG A 31 -9.21 3.95 2.61
CA ARG A 31 -9.61 2.54 2.47
C ARG A 31 -9.62 1.81 3.80
N ASP A 32 -10.36 0.72 3.86
CA ASP A 32 -10.44 -0.19 4.99
C ASP A 32 -10.12 -1.61 4.51
N PHE A 33 -9.00 -2.16 4.98
CA PHE A 33 -8.58 -3.51 4.62
C PHE A 33 -9.08 -4.55 5.63
N GLY A 34 -9.81 -4.14 6.68
CA GLY A 34 -10.40 -5.04 7.67
C GLY A 34 -9.38 -5.76 8.56
N VAL A 35 -8.16 -5.20 8.67
CA VAL A 35 -7.09 -5.72 9.52
C VAL A 35 -6.79 -4.77 10.66
N ARG A 36 -6.01 -5.21 11.66
CA ARG A 36 -5.56 -4.32 12.72
C ARG A 36 -4.68 -3.19 12.16
N SER A 37 -4.86 -1.99 12.68
CA SER A 37 -4.17 -0.79 12.20
C SER A 37 -2.64 -0.82 12.38
N ASP A 38 -2.15 -1.58 13.37
CA ASP A 38 -0.73 -1.82 13.65
C ASP A 38 -0.12 -2.97 12.83
N MET A 39 -0.89 -3.62 11.95
CA MET A 39 -0.34 -4.59 11.01
C MET A 39 0.66 -3.92 10.06
N HIS A 40 1.72 -4.61 9.70
CA HIS A 40 2.66 -4.15 8.67
C HIS A 40 2.08 -4.34 7.26
N VAL A 41 2.38 -3.39 6.37
CA VAL A 41 1.95 -3.43 4.96
C VAL A 41 2.49 -4.67 4.26
N GLY A 42 3.73 -5.08 4.53
CA GLY A 42 4.30 -6.32 3.97
C GLY A 42 3.42 -7.54 4.28
N THR A 43 3.02 -7.71 5.54
CA THR A 43 2.13 -8.79 5.96
C THR A 43 0.75 -8.72 5.30
N LEU A 44 0.22 -7.52 5.07
CA LEU A 44 -1.04 -7.34 4.34
C LEU A 44 -0.89 -7.78 2.88
N LEU A 45 0.21 -7.40 2.22
CA LEU A 45 0.50 -7.77 0.84
C LEU A 45 0.67 -9.28 0.69
N GLU A 46 1.42 -9.93 1.60
CA GLU A 46 1.57 -11.39 1.63
C GLU A 46 0.23 -12.11 1.79
N LYS A 47 -0.62 -11.67 2.72
CA LYS A 47 -1.96 -12.25 2.94
C LYS A 47 -2.90 -12.08 1.75
N THR A 48 -2.73 -11.01 0.98
CA THR A 48 -3.55 -10.71 -0.19
C THR A 48 -2.95 -11.23 -1.50
N GLY A 49 -1.72 -11.76 -1.45
CA GLY A 49 -0.99 -12.24 -2.64
C GLY A 49 -0.56 -11.12 -3.59
N MET A 50 -0.44 -9.88 -3.09
CA MET A 50 -0.12 -8.70 -3.91
C MET A 50 1.37 -8.40 -3.85
N ALA A 51 1.96 -8.02 -4.99
CA ALA A 51 3.38 -7.67 -5.05
C ALA A 51 3.66 -6.24 -4.56
N SER A 52 2.67 -5.34 -4.63
CA SER A 52 2.83 -3.94 -4.23
C SER A 52 1.54 -3.35 -3.69
N VAL A 53 1.67 -2.26 -2.92
CA VAL A 53 0.52 -1.44 -2.50
C VAL A 53 -0.25 -0.92 -3.70
N ASN A 54 0.44 -0.56 -4.79
CA ASN A 54 -0.25 -0.08 -5.99
C ASN A 54 -1.16 -1.17 -6.57
N ASP A 55 -0.69 -2.42 -6.63
CA ASP A 55 -1.51 -3.54 -7.11
C ASP A 55 -2.68 -3.79 -6.17
N LEU A 56 -2.45 -3.75 -4.85
CA LEU A 56 -3.50 -3.88 -3.84
C LEU A 56 -4.61 -2.82 -3.99
N ILE A 57 -4.25 -1.57 -4.28
CA ILE A 57 -5.23 -0.49 -4.48
C ILE A 57 -5.98 -0.68 -5.80
N ASN A 58 -5.29 -1.05 -6.87
CA ASN A 58 -5.91 -1.24 -8.19
C ASN A 58 -6.74 -2.53 -8.29
N SER A 59 -6.44 -3.56 -7.47
CA SER A 59 -7.18 -4.83 -7.47
C SER A 59 -8.60 -4.73 -6.93
N GLY A 60 -8.93 -3.62 -6.26
CA GLY A 60 -10.24 -3.49 -5.61
C GLY A 60 -10.26 -3.96 -4.16
N ASN A 61 -9.15 -4.48 -3.60
CA ASN A 61 -9.12 -5.02 -2.25
C ASN A 61 -9.36 -3.93 -1.19
N GLY A 62 -10.22 -4.24 -0.21
CA GLY A 62 -10.59 -3.31 0.86
C GLY A 62 -11.75 -2.38 0.48
N LYS A 63 -12.57 -2.04 1.48
CA LYS A 63 -13.74 -1.18 1.33
C LYS A 63 -13.31 0.28 1.23
N LYS A 64 -13.85 1.03 0.28
CA LYS A 64 -13.63 2.48 0.21
C LYS A 64 -14.38 3.14 1.38
N LYS A 65 -13.67 3.92 2.21
CA LYS A 65 -14.32 4.72 3.24
C LYS A 65 -15.01 5.89 2.53
N VAL A 66 -16.35 5.86 2.56
CA VAL A 66 -17.24 6.90 2.00
C VAL A 66 -17.32 8.05 2.99
#